data_AF-A0A246JHZ3-F1
#
_entry.id   AF-A0A246JHZ3-F1
#
_cell.length_a   1.000
_cell.length_b   1.000
_cell.length_c   1.000
_cell.angle_alpha   90.00
_cell.angle_beta   90.00
_cell.angle_gamma   90.00
#
_symmetry.space_group_name_H-M   'P 1'
#
loop_
_entity.id
_entity.type
_entity.pdbx_description
1 polymer ?
#
loop_
_entity_poly.entity_id
_entity_poly.type
_entity_poly.pdbx_seq_one_letter_code
_entity_poly.pdbx_strand_id
1 'polypeptide(L)'
;MQTLLKLSAKHRRLFHERPEAMIEYQMDRLELAYKSTGNLDLISPATYDYSDSGLEINFRLMIRAAQGIDIREAGRISKIVETHDSYVQIAYKNREAMATRTEMLNGGDTLITRWRLSAIDIYSILAPKGAIIDFLIRGKDANIVRRAILDEVLSWHQTV
;
A
#
# COMPACT_ATOMS: atom_id res chain seq x y z
N MET A 1 5.44 -24.39 -5.13
CA MET A 1 6.56 -23.55 -5.61
C MET A 1 6.62 -23.58 -7.15
N GLN A 2 5.58 -23.07 -7.84
CA GLN A 2 5.41 -23.28 -9.30
C GLN A 2 5.06 -22.01 -10.10
N THR A 3 5.38 -20.82 -9.58
CA THR A 3 5.15 -19.55 -10.30
C THR A 3 6.45 -18.84 -10.68
N LEU A 4 7.52 -19.60 -10.95
CA LEU A 4 8.72 -19.12 -11.64
C LEU A 4 8.57 -19.31 -13.15
N LEU A 5 7.50 -18.74 -13.72
CA LEU A 5 7.28 -18.71 -15.17
C LEU A 5 8.35 -17.83 -15.83
N LYS A 6 9.37 -18.48 -16.41
CA LYS A 6 10.30 -18.02 -17.45
C LYS A 6 10.78 -16.56 -17.35
N LEU A 7 11.56 -16.26 -16.31
CA LEU A 7 12.37 -15.03 -16.31
C LEU A 7 13.39 -15.07 -17.46
N SER A 8 13.51 -13.99 -18.23
CA SER A 8 14.56 -13.88 -19.26
C SER A 8 15.96 -13.86 -18.61
N ALA A 9 16.99 -14.22 -19.36
CA ALA A 9 18.37 -14.20 -18.85
C ALA A 9 18.78 -12.80 -18.33
N LYS A 10 18.22 -11.73 -18.92
CA LYS A 10 18.39 -10.35 -18.48
C LYS A 10 17.79 -10.11 -17.08
N HIS A 11 16.56 -10.56 -16.82
CA HIS A 11 15.94 -10.44 -15.50
C HIS A 11 16.64 -11.28 -14.43
N ARG A 12 17.14 -12.47 -14.78
CA ARG A 12 17.91 -13.29 -13.82
C ARG A 12 19.20 -12.61 -13.35
N ARG A 13 19.94 -11.96 -14.26
CA ARG A 13 21.13 -11.18 -13.89
C ARG A 13 20.77 -9.96 -13.06
N LEU A 14 19.74 -9.22 -13.49
CA LEU A 14 19.25 -8.05 -12.77
C LEU A 14 18.86 -8.40 -11.32
N PHE A 15 18.16 -9.52 -11.09
CA PHE A 15 17.73 -9.92 -9.74
C PHE A 15 18.85 -10.50 -8.88
N HIS A 16 19.90 -11.02 -9.51
CA HIS A 16 21.10 -11.45 -8.79
C HIS A 16 21.92 -10.25 -8.31
N GLU A 17 22.04 -9.22 -9.14
CA GLU A 17 22.78 -8.00 -8.83
C GLU A 17 21.97 -7.03 -7.95
N ARG A 18 20.64 -7.06 -8.09
CA ARG A 18 19.68 -6.20 -7.39
C ARG A 18 18.45 -7.03 -6.98
N PRO A 19 18.53 -7.78 -5.86
CA PRO A 19 17.42 -8.60 -5.37
C PRO A 19 16.10 -7.82 -5.25
N GLU A 20 16.20 -6.52 -4.97
CA GLU A 20 15.08 -5.60 -4.86
C GLU A 20 14.32 -5.37 -6.18
N ALA A 21 15.01 -5.44 -7.32
CA ALA A 21 14.40 -5.33 -8.65
C ALA A 21 13.44 -6.49 -8.98
N MET A 22 13.59 -7.64 -8.28
CA MET A 22 12.62 -8.74 -8.39
C MET A 22 11.28 -8.37 -7.79
N ILE A 23 11.28 -7.56 -6.72
CA ILE A 23 10.07 -7.13 -6.05
C ILE A 23 9.35 -6.09 -6.91
N GLU A 24 10.07 -5.10 -7.43
CA GLU A 24 9.56 -4.14 -8.41
C GLU A 24 8.93 -4.87 -9.61
N TYR A 25 9.63 -5.86 -10.19
CA TYR A 25 9.13 -6.64 -11.32
C TYR A 25 7.83 -7.42 -11.00
N GLN A 26 7.72 -8.00 -9.82
CA GLN A 26 6.50 -8.70 -9.41
C GLN A 26 5.34 -7.74 -9.19
N MET A 27 5.61 -6.55 -8.64
CA MET A 27 4.60 -5.51 -8.41
C MET A 27 4.15 -4.88 -9.73
N ASP A 28 5.06 -4.59 -10.66
CA ASP A 28 4.71 -4.11 -12.01
C ASP A 28 3.80 -5.10 -12.74
N ARG A 29 4.07 -6.41 -12.61
CA ARG A 29 3.19 -7.44 -13.18
C ARG A 29 1.82 -7.47 -12.52
N LEU A 30 1.74 -7.24 -11.21
CA LEU A 30 0.49 -7.16 -10.46
C LEU A 30 -0.31 -5.92 -10.89
N GLU A 31 0.35 -4.76 -10.99
CA GLU A 31 -0.23 -3.51 -11.50
C GLU A 31 -0.75 -3.67 -12.92
N LEU A 32 0.01 -4.34 -13.79
CA LEU A 32 -0.41 -4.62 -15.16
C LEU A 32 -1.63 -5.53 -15.20
N ALA A 33 -1.65 -6.58 -14.37
CA ALA A 33 -2.80 -7.46 -14.22
C ALA A 33 -4.02 -6.67 -13.76
N TYR A 34 -3.87 -5.81 -12.76
CA TYR A 34 -4.97 -5.00 -12.26
C TYR A 34 -5.48 -3.94 -13.25
N LYS A 35 -4.59 -3.25 -13.96
CA LYS A 35 -4.96 -2.36 -15.07
C LYS A 35 -5.72 -3.12 -16.16
N SER A 36 -5.31 -4.35 -16.49
CA SER A 36 -5.97 -5.15 -17.52
C SER A 36 -7.40 -5.58 -17.16
N THR A 37 -7.73 -5.62 -15.87
CA THR A 37 -9.11 -5.91 -15.41
C THR A 37 -10.05 -4.70 -15.44
N GLY A 38 -9.55 -3.50 -15.77
CA GLY A 38 -10.35 -2.26 -15.74
C GLY A 38 -10.73 -1.78 -14.34
N ASN A 39 -10.26 -2.46 -13.30
CA ASN A 39 -10.62 -2.20 -11.90
C ASN A 39 -9.59 -1.32 -11.17
N LEU A 40 -8.46 -1.01 -11.80
CA LEU A 40 -7.40 -0.22 -11.18
C LEU A 40 -6.97 0.93 -12.09
N ASP A 41 -7.35 2.14 -11.72
CA ASP A 41 -6.74 3.34 -12.28
C ASP A 41 -5.57 3.76 -11.40
N LEU A 42 -4.50 2.96 -11.45
CA LEU A 42 -3.21 3.37 -10.92
C LEU A 42 -2.71 4.51 -11.80
N ILE A 43 -2.78 5.74 -11.30
CA ILE A 43 -2.54 6.95 -12.09
C ILE A 43 -1.06 7.13 -12.41
N SER A 44 -0.18 6.59 -11.57
CA SER A 44 1.25 6.51 -11.85
C SER A 44 1.85 5.21 -11.32
N PRO A 45 2.85 4.64 -12.01
CA PRO A 45 3.66 3.57 -11.46
C PRO A 45 4.15 3.95 -10.06
N ALA A 46 4.27 2.96 -9.18
CA ALA A 46 4.92 3.21 -7.90
C ALA A 46 6.37 3.63 -8.10
N THR A 47 6.82 4.60 -7.31
CA THR A 47 8.24 4.90 -7.18
C THR A 47 8.79 4.21 -5.94
N TYR A 48 9.93 3.57 -6.08
CA TYR A 48 10.61 2.83 -5.02
C TYR A 48 11.90 3.56 -4.67
N ASP A 49 12.10 3.83 -3.39
CA ASP A 49 13.36 4.37 -2.87
C ASP A 49 13.89 3.45 -1.78
N TYR A 50 15.15 3.06 -1.92
CA TYR A 50 15.84 2.14 -1.02
C TYR A 50 16.83 2.95 -0.20
N SER A 51 16.49 3.17 1.07
CA SER A 51 17.34 3.89 2.01
C SER A 51 17.79 2.98 3.16
N ASP A 52 18.74 3.45 3.96
CA ASP A 52 19.16 2.76 5.20
C ASP A 52 17.98 2.57 6.19
N SER A 53 16.94 3.40 6.08
CA SER A 53 15.73 3.33 6.91
C SER A 53 14.69 2.31 6.41
N GLY A 54 14.97 1.65 5.28
CA GLY A 54 14.11 0.66 4.65
C GLY A 54 13.58 1.11 3.30
N LEU A 55 12.62 0.33 2.79
CA LEU A 55 11.95 0.61 1.52
C LEU A 55 10.89 1.68 1.72
N GLU A 56 10.95 2.71 0.88
CA GLU A 56 9.90 3.69 0.67
C GLU A 56 9.20 3.45 -0.67
N ILE A 57 7.87 3.47 -0.66
CA ILE A 57 7.05 3.33 -1.84
C ILE A 57 6.04 4.46 -1.90
N ASN A 58 6.02 5.19 -3.01
CA ASN A 58 5.01 6.21 -3.30
C ASN A 58 4.17 5.78 -4.50
N PHE A 59 2.84 5.89 -4.40
CA PHE A 59 1.94 5.60 -5.52
C PHE A 59 0.62 6.36 -5.41
N ARG A 60 -0.08 6.46 -6.54
CA ARG A 60 -1.36 7.18 -6.64
C ARG A 60 -2.48 6.28 -7.11
N LEU A 61 -3.63 6.37 -6.43
CA LEU A 61 -4.84 5.62 -6.77
C LEU A 61 -6.01 6.56 -7.01
N MET A 62 -6.81 6.29 -8.04
CA MET A 62 -8.14 6.89 -8.15
C MET A 62 -9.17 6.09 -7.36
N ILE A 63 -9.94 6.75 -6.51
CA ILE A 63 -11.06 6.15 -5.81
C ILE A 63 -12.26 6.03 -6.73
N ARG A 64 -12.87 4.85 -6.77
CA ARG A 64 -14.01 4.56 -7.64
C ARG A 64 -15.24 4.09 -6.89
N ALA A 65 -15.07 3.73 -5.61
CA ALA A 65 -16.16 3.45 -4.69
C ALA A 65 -17.23 4.55 -4.77
N ALA A 66 -18.50 4.14 -4.81
CA ALA A 66 -19.61 5.04 -5.11
C ALA A 66 -19.69 6.24 -4.15
N GLN A 67 -19.40 6.00 -2.87
CA GLN A 67 -19.42 7.01 -1.80
C GLN A 67 -18.05 7.66 -1.55
N GLY A 68 -17.02 7.32 -2.33
CA GLY A 68 -15.64 7.67 -2.00
C GLY A 68 -15.06 6.75 -0.93
N ILE A 69 -14.17 7.28 -0.08
CA ILE A 69 -13.71 6.57 1.13
C ILE A 69 -14.66 6.90 2.27
N ASP A 70 -15.52 5.96 2.64
CA ASP A 70 -16.34 6.04 3.84
C ASP A 70 -15.60 5.45 5.07
N ILE A 71 -16.25 5.45 6.23
CA ILE A 71 -15.66 4.97 7.48
C ILE A 71 -15.34 3.46 7.46
N ARG A 72 -16.08 2.66 6.70
CA ARG A 72 -15.84 1.23 6.52
C ARG A 72 -14.59 1.01 5.67
N GLU A 73 -14.49 1.69 4.52
CA GLU A 73 -13.28 1.63 3.67
C GLU A 73 -12.04 2.09 4.43
N ALA A 74 -12.15 3.21 5.15
CA ALA A 74 -11.11 3.71 6.04
C ALA A 74 -10.74 2.69 7.13
N GLY A 75 -11.71 2.00 7.72
CA GLY A 75 -11.51 0.97 8.73
C GLY A 75 -10.70 -0.23 8.21
N ARG A 76 -10.93 -0.64 6.96
CA ARG A 76 -10.19 -1.75 6.34
C ARG A 76 -8.73 -1.37 6.05
N ILE A 77 -8.49 -0.17 5.52
CA ILE A 77 -7.13 0.36 5.35
C ILE A 77 -6.43 0.47 6.71
N SER A 78 -7.09 1.06 7.71
CA SER A 78 -6.58 1.18 9.08
C SER A 78 -6.12 -0.17 9.63
N LYS A 79 -6.93 -1.23 9.42
CA LYS A 79 -6.60 -2.58 9.87
C LYS A 79 -5.35 -3.15 9.19
N ILE A 80 -5.16 -2.89 7.90
CA ILE A 80 -3.95 -3.30 7.16
C ILE A 80 -2.71 -2.64 7.76
N VAL A 81 -2.78 -1.34 8.10
CA VAL A 81 -1.65 -0.63 8.71
C VAL A 81 -1.32 -1.19 10.09
N GLU A 82 -2.32 -1.48 10.91
CA GLU A 82 -2.12 -2.00 12.28
C GLU A 82 -1.50 -3.42 12.34
N THR A 83 -1.54 -4.18 11.24
CA THR A 83 -1.03 -5.56 11.19
C THR A 83 0.39 -5.70 10.63
N HIS A 84 0.99 -4.62 10.14
CA HIS A 84 2.31 -4.65 9.49
C HIS A 84 3.27 -3.61 10.08
N ASP A 85 4.57 -3.90 10.06
CA ASP A 85 5.59 -2.98 10.53
C ASP A 85 6.01 -2.02 9.41
N SER A 86 5.09 -1.13 9.04
CA SER A 86 5.37 -0.04 8.10
C SER A 86 4.54 1.19 8.40
N TYR A 87 5.20 2.34 8.32
CA TYR A 87 4.55 3.63 8.31
C TYR A 87 3.74 3.80 7.03
N VAL A 88 2.55 4.40 7.17
CA VAL A 88 1.66 4.73 6.05
C VAL A 88 1.17 6.16 6.19
N GLN A 89 1.24 6.91 5.11
CA GLN A 89 0.60 8.21 4.95
C GLN A 89 -0.32 8.17 3.73
N ILE A 90 -1.47 8.81 3.88
CA ILE A 90 -2.51 8.93 2.86
C ILE A 90 -2.83 10.41 2.72
N ALA A 91 -2.71 10.95 1.52
CA ALA A 91 -2.97 12.36 1.25
C ALA A 91 -3.97 12.55 0.11
N TYR A 92 -4.83 13.56 0.28
CA TYR A 92 -5.73 14.03 -0.76
C TYR A 92 -5.87 15.55 -0.66
N LYS A 93 -5.42 16.27 -1.69
CA LYS A 93 -5.33 17.74 -1.69
C LYS A 93 -4.51 18.21 -0.49
N ASN A 94 -5.08 19.05 0.38
CA ASN A 94 -4.40 19.65 1.54
C ASN A 94 -4.72 18.89 2.85
N ARG A 95 -5.14 17.63 2.75
CA ARG A 95 -5.50 16.79 3.90
C ARG A 95 -4.69 15.53 3.89
N GLU A 96 -4.25 15.14 5.08
CA GLU A 96 -3.36 14.00 5.27
C GLU A 96 -3.79 13.20 6.49
N ALA A 97 -3.71 11.89 6.37
CA ALA A 97 -3.83 10.95 7.46
C ALA A 97 -2.50 10.18 7.56
N MET A 98 -1.88 10.21 8.73
CA MET A 98 -0.52 9.70 8.92
C MET A 98 -0.49 8.68 10.05
N ALA A 99 0.19 7.56 9.82
CA ALA A 99 0.36 6.55 10.84
C ALA A 99 1.22 7.12 11.98
N THR A 100 0.78 6.92 13.21
CA THR A 100 1.52 7.29 14.41
C THR A 100 2.11 6.03 15.03
N ARG A 101 3.28 6.18 15.65
CA ARG A 101 3.95 5.09 16.33
C ARG A 101 3.43 5.02 17.76
N THR A 102 2.76 3.92 18.11
CA THR A 102 2.24 3.69 19.46
C THR A 102 3.05 2.60 20.14
N GLU A 103 3.41 2.85 21.40
CA GLU A 103 4.06 1.88 22.27
C GLU A 103 3.00 1.27 23.20
N MET A 104 2.94 -0.05 23.23
CA MET A 104 1.99 -0.78 24.07
C MET A 104 2.74 -1.81 24.89
N LEU A 105 2.39 -1.92 26.17
CA LEU A 105 2.88 -3.01 27.03
C LEU A 105 2.08 -4.27 26.74
N ASN A 106 2.77 -5.31 26.26
CA ASN A 106 2.20 -6.64 26.14
C ASN A 106 2.43 -7.41 27.43
N GLY A 107 1.36 -7.64 28.20
CA GLY A 107 1.38 -8.51 29.37
C GLY A 107 2.31 -8.08 30.51
N GLY A 108 2.70 -6.79 30.57
CA GLY A 108 3.48 -6.22 31.67
C GLY A 108 4.93 -5.86 31.33
N ASP A 109 5.61 -6.68 30.52
CA ASP A 109 7.09 -6.59 30.44
C ASP A 109 7.67 -6.41 29.03
N THR A 110 6.86 -6.49 27.98
CA THR A 110 7.35 -6.29 26.59
C THR A 110 6.71 -5.07 25.96
N LEU A 111 7.52 -4.07 25.64
CA LEU A 111 7.08 -2.90 24.90
C LEU A 111 7.03 -3.27 23.41
N ILE A 112 5.82 -3.37 22.86
CA ILE A 112 5.59 -3.58 21.44
C ILE A 112 5.33 -2.22 20.82
N THR A 113 6.11 -1.90 19.80
CA THR A 113 5.85 -0.71 19.00
C THR A 113 5.06 -1.10 17.76
N ARG A 114 3.96 -0.40 17.49
CA ARG A 114 3.14 -0.61 16.29
C ARG A 114 2.81 0.71 15.61
N TRP A 115 2.73 0.65 14.29
CA TRP A 115 2.15 1.72 13.50
C TRP A 115 0.63 1.68 13.60
N ARG A 116 0.02 2.84 13.80
CA ARG A 116 -1.42 2.97 13.89
C ARG A 116 -1.89 4.14 13.04
N LEU A 117 -2.79 3.87 12.12
CA LEU A 117 -3.46 4.88 11.31
C LEU A 117 -4.95 4.84 11.62
N SER A 118 -5.49 5.93 12.18
CA SER A 118 -6.90 5.98 12.60
C SER A 118 -7.84 5.97 11.40
N ALA A 119 -8.86 5.11 11.43
CA ALA A 119 -9.94 5.13 10.43
C ALA A 119 -10.65 6.49 10.37
N ILE A 120 -10.74 7.21 11.50
CA ILE A 120 -11.33 8.54 11.55
C ILE A 120 -10.44 9.54 10.80
N ASP A 121 -9.13 9.46 10.96
CA ASP A 121 -8.19 10.36 10.28
C ASP A 121 -8.20 10.11 8.77
N ILE A 122 -8.22 8.83 8.36
CA ILE A 122 -8.37 8.46 6.94
C ILE A 122 -9.70 8.99 6.39
N TYR A 123 -10.81 8.77 7.08
CA TYR A 123 -12.12 9.27 6.66
C TYR A 123 -12.14 10.81 6.57
N SER A 124 -11.43 11.50 7.46
CA SER A 124 -11.35 12.97 7.50
C SER A 124 -10.69 13.59 6.26
N ILE A 125 -9.96 12.81 5.44
CA ILE A 125 -9.45 13.31 4.16
C ILE A 125 -10.61 13.63 3.19
N LEU A 126 -11.78 13.01 3.40
CA LEU A 126 -13.01 13.15 2.61
C LEU A 126 -12.75 13.03 1.10
N ALA A 127 -12.18 11.90 0.70
CA ALA A 127 -11.91 11.60 -0.70
C ALA A 127 -13.17 11.07 -1.40
N PRO A 128 -13.84 11.85 -2.28
CA PRO A 128 -15.02 11.39 -3.01
C PRO A 128 -14.67 10.40 -4.12
N LYS A 129 -15.69 9.82 -4.76
CA LYS A 129 -15.52 9.12 -6.04
C LYS A 129 -14.79 10.00 -7.06
N GLY A 130 -13.79 9.43 -7.73
CA GLY A 130 -12.90 10.10 -8.68
C GLY A 130 -11.71 10.81 -8.03
N ALA A 131 -11.60 10.83 -6.70
CA ALA A 131 -10.45 11.43 -6.02
C ALA A 131 -9.16 10.66 -6.33
N ILE A 132 -8.07 11.39 -6.56
CA ILE A 132 -6.72 10.84 -6.68
C ILE A 132 -6.05 10.95 -5.33
N ILE A 133 -5.68 9.82 -4.75
CA ILE A 133 -5.06 9.74 -3.43
C ILE A 133 -3.60 9.35 -3.58
N ASP A 134 -2.75 10.09 -2.88
CA ASP A 134 -1.34 9.82 -2.74
C ASP A 134 -1.10 8.92 -1.53
N PHE A 135 -0.41 7.81 -1.75
CA PHE A 135 0.04 6.90 -0.70
C PHE A 135 1.55 6.94 -0.60
N LEU A 136 2.04 7.06 0.63
CA LEU A 136 3.43 6.90 1.00
C LEU A 136 3.53 5.77 2.03
N ILE A 137 4.36 4.77 1.76
CA ILE A 137 4.58 3.64 2.67
C ILE A 137 6.08 3.49 2.92
N ARG A 138 6.49 3.40 4.18
CA ARG A 138 7.89 3.25 4.57
C ARG A 138 8.07 2.13 5.58
N GLY A 139 9.01 1.21 5.32
CA GLY A 139 9.38 0.18 6.28
C GLY A 139 9.64 -1.17 5.66
N LYS A 140 9.79 -2.18 6.52
CA LYS A 140 10.16 -3.55 6.12
C LYS A 140 9.06 -4.25 5.33
N ASP A 141 7.82 -3.99 5.71
CA ASP A 141 6.63 -4.59 5.10
C ASP A 141 6.02 -3.73 4.00
N ALA A 142 6.71 -2.68 3.51
CA ALA A 142 6.12 -1.66 2.64
C ALA A 142 5.43 -2.25 1.39
N ASN A 143 6.04 -3.27 0.77
CA ASN A 143 5.45 -3.98 -0.37
C ASN A 143 4.22 -4.82 0.00
N ILE A 144 4.24 -5.46 1.17
CA ILE A 144 3.12 -6.28 1.65
C ILE A 144 1.92 -5.38 1.93
N VAL A 145 2.16 -4.27 2.62
CA VAL A 145 1.15 -3.24 2.91
C VAL A 145 0.59 -2.65 1.63
N ARG A 146 1.45 -2.25 0.69
CA ARG A 146 1.03 -1.74 -0.62
C ARG A 146 0.09 -2.70 -1.31
N ARG A 147 0.47 -3.97 -1.40
CA ARG A 147 -0.34 -5.00 -2.04
C ARG A 147 -1.69 -5.17 -1.33
N ALA A 148 -1.69 -5.27 -0.01
CA ALA A 148 -2.93 -5.40 0.76
C ALA A 148 -3.87 -4.20 0.54
N ILE A 149 -3.32 -2.98 0.48
CA ILE A 149 -4.11 -1.77 0.16
C ILE A 149 -4.68 -1.85 -1.26
N LEU A 150 -3.88 -2.25 -2.26
CA LEU A 150 -4.36 -2.41 -3.64
C LEU A 150 -5.49 -3.43 -3.73
N ASP A 151 -5.29 -4.61 -3.13
CA ASP A 151 -6.27 -5.70 -3.10
C ASP A 151 -7.57 -5.26 -2.42
N GLU A 152 -7.46 -4.51 -1.32
CA GLU A 152 -8.60 -3.96 -0.59
C GLU A 152 -9.38 -2.94 -1.42
N VAL A 153 -8.69 -1.94 -2.00
CA VAL A 153 -9.32 -0.91 -2.85
C VAL A 153 -10.01 -1.54 -4.07
N LEU A 154 -9.43 -2.59 -4.64
CA LEU A 154 -10.03 -3.36 -5.72
C LEU A 154 -11.30 -4.09 -5.32
N SER A 155 -11.39 -4.55 -4.06
CA SER A 155 -12.58 -5.24 -3.57
C SER A 155 -13.81 -4.32 -3.51
N TRP A 156 -13.60 -3.01 -3.36
CA TRP A 156 -14.69 -2.03 -3.31
C TRP A 156 -15.43 -1.88 -4.64
N HIS A 157 -14.77 -2.22 -5.75
CA HIS A 157 -15.40 -2.26 -7.07
C HIS A 157 -16.36 -3.43 -7.24
N GLN A 158 -16.10 -4.54 -6.55
CA GLN A 158 -16.85 -5.79 -6.72
C GLN A 158 -18.13 -5.83 -5.88
N THR A 159 -18.39 -4.80 -5.08
CA THR A 159 -19.54 -4.75 -4.17
C THR A 159 -20.78 -4.06 -4.77
N VAL A 160 -20.88 -4.02 -6.10
CA VAL A 160 -22.02 -3.46 -6.84
C VAL A 160 -22.90 -4.58 -7.38
#